data_AF-A0A3B0TSZ5-F1
#
_entry.id   AF-A0A3B0TSZ5-F1
#
_cell.length_a   1.000
_cell.length_b   1.000
_cell.length_c   1.000
_cell.angle_alpha   90.00
_cell.angle_beta   90.00
_cell.angle_gamma   90.00
#
_symmetry.space_group_name_H-M   'P 1'
#
loop_
_entity.id
_entity.type
_entity.pdbx_description
1 polymer ?
#
loop_
_entity_poly.entity_id
_entity_poly.type
_entity_poly.pdbx_seq_one_letter_code
_entity_poly.pdbx_strand_id
1 'polypeptide(L)'
;MIYRFKFSRFLFDTPKPNSFSEILTNVVFFFNKAKNSSIALATVLFFNVIKERKNELKTREVVWFGYNKRKVLLFKSVAVVFFFLFSTNVWASSILIPMDADSQKNHLKAYGITYWVLTKQQKVQWLLNYRGGSFLLPDGENIRKECQIRGVSFEVLSDDQAQGILDAISSPSQNQEAVILEKAPKIAVYSPKGNQPWDDAVTMVLTYAEIPYETIYDEDVLEDKLVLFDWLHLHHEDFTGQYGKFYGAYRAAPWYIQQKQDAEALAEKLGYPKVSEEKRAVALKIRNYVIGGGFMFAMCSATDSFDIALAADGVDICEPMFDNDPSDANYQSKLNFNKTFAFTNFTLERNPMQYEFSSIDMTSKRGNIPKESDYFSLMDFSAKWDPVPTMLCQNHTALVKGFMGQTTAFDRKGVKPTVLVLGENKINSEARYIHGVKGKGFFTFYGGHDPEDYQHRVGDPKTELELHPTSPGYRLILNNVLFPAAQKKKQKT
;
A
#
# COMPACT_ATOMS: atom_id res chain seq x y z
N MET A 1 -37.09 7.08 -3.26
CA MET A 1 -38.56 6.86 -3.20
C MET A 1 -39.36 8.12 -2.85
N ILE A 2 -38.94 8.92 -1.88
CA ILE A 2 -39.67 10.13 -1.41
C ILE A 2 -39.83 11.23 -2.49
N TYR A 3 -38.87 11.37 -3.41
CA TYR A 3 -38.96 12.31 -4.54
C TYR A 3 -39.96 11.89 -5.64
N ARG A 4 -40.19 10.58 -5.82
CA ARG A 4 -41.20 10.06 -6.76
C ARG A 4 -42.62 10.40 -6.32
N PHE A 5 -42.86 10.44 -5.01
CA PHE A 5 -44.19 10.70 -4.43
C PHE A 5 -44.57 12.19 -4.42
N LYS A 6 -43.59 13.11 -4.30
CA LYS A 6 -43.87 14.56 -4.40
C LYS A 6 -44.15 15.02 -5.83
N PHE A 7 -43.59 14.34 -6.85
CA PHE A 7 -43.76 14.72 -8.25
C PHE A 7 -45.07 14.22 -8.86
N SER A 8 -45.55 13.01 -8.49
CA SER A 8 -46.88 12.56 -8.89
C SER A 8 -47.96 13.52 -8.38
N ARG A 9 -47.86 13.96 -7.12
CA ARG A 9 -48.83 14.91 -6.55
C ARG A 9 -48.82 16.28 -7.24
N PHE A 10 -47.65 16.79 -7.64
CA PHE A 10 -47.54 18.06 -8.37
C PHE A 10 -48.18 18.01 -9.76
N LEU A 11 -48.05 16.88 -10.48
CA LEU A 11 -48.67 16.71 -11.81
C LEU A 11 -50.19 16.47 -11.75
N PHE A 12 -50.71 15.95 -10.63
CA PHE A 12 -52.14 15.70 -10.46
C PHE A 12 -52.91 16.89 -9.87
N ASP A 13 -52.26 17.77 -9.10
CA ASP A 13 -52.91 18.93 -8.45
C ASP A 13 -52.81 20.25 -9.24
N THR A 14 -52.03 20.31 -10.33
CA THR A 14 -52.03 21.48 -11.24
C THR A 14 -53.18 21.40 -12.25
N PRO A 15 -53.94 22.48 -12.49
CA PRO A 15 -54.97 22.51 -13.53
C PRO A 15 -54.39 22.05 -14.86
N LYS A 16 -55.12 21.22 -15.61
CA LYS A 16 -54.70 20.77 -16.94
C LYS A 16 -54.44 22.01 -17.82
N PRO A 17 -53.20 22.25 -18.28
CA PRO A 17 -52.91 23.43 -19.08
C PRO A 17 -53.66 23.34 -20.40
N ASN A 18 -54.33 24.43 -20.77
CA ASN A 18 -55.20 24.50 -21.94
C ASN A 18 -54.43 24.84 -23.22
N SER A 19 -53.11 25.08 -23.10
CA SER A 19 -52.25 25.40 -24.24
C SER A 19 -50.83 24.85 -24.10
N PHE A 20 -50.15 24.69 -25.22
CA PHE A 20 -48.77 24.18 -25.28
C PHE A 20 -47.76 25.16 -24.66
N SER A 21 -48.07 26.46 -24.55
CA SER A 21 -47.15 27.45 -23.94
C SER A 21 -47.11 27.32 -22.42
N GLU A 22 -48.23 26.99 -21.75
CA GLU A 22 -48.27 26.73 -20.31
C GLU A 22 -47.45 25.49 -19.91
N ILE A 23 -47.38 24.49 -20.79
CA ILE A 23 -46.52 23.31 -20.60
C ILE A 23 -45.05 23.71 -20.62
N LEU A 24 -44.64 24.59 -21.54
CA LEU A 24 -43.26 25.08 -21.63
C LEU A 24 -42.86 25.88 -20.39
N THR A 25 -43.76 26.74 -19.88
CA THR A 25 -43.51 27.55 -18.68
C THR A 25 -43.32 26.68 -17.44
N ASN A 26 -44.12 25.63 -17.27
CA ASN A 26 -43.99 24.67 -16.17
C ASN A 26 -42.71 23.83 -16.25
N VAL A 27 -42.24 23.53 -17.47
CA VAL A 27 -40.98 22.81 -17.70
C VAL A 27 -39.76 23.68 -17.38
N VAL A 28 -39.75 24.94 -17.83
CA VAL A 28 -38.67 25.90 -17.50
C VAL A 28 -38.59 26.15 -15.99
N PHE A 29 -39.73 26.24 -15.31
CA PHE A 29 -39.79 26.37 -13.85
C PHE A 29 -39.21 25.14 -13.12
N PHE A 30 -39.40 23.92 -13.67
CA PHE A 30 -38.89 22.69 -13.08
C PHE A 30 -37.38 22.52 -13.26
N PHE A 31 -36.85 22.86 -14.45
CA PHE A 31 -35.41 22.82 -14.73
C PHE A 31 -34.61 23.82 -13.88
N ASN A 32 -35.18 24.99 -13.58
CA ASN A 32 -34.54 25.98 -12.70
C ASN A 32 -34.43 25.54 -11.23
N LYS A 33 -35.15 24.50 -10.79
CA LYS A 33 -35.19 24.06 -9.39
C LYS A 33 -34.42 22.76 -9.12
N ALA A 34 -33.88 22.11 -10.15
CA ALA A 34 -33.26 20.79 -10.07
C ALA A 34 -31.72 20.88 -9.98
N LYS A 35 -31.11 20.36 -8.89
CA LYS A 35 -29.64 20.22 -8.77
C LYS A 35 -29.11 19.10 -9.67
N ASN A 36 -27.87 19.26 -10.15
CA ASN A 36 -27.19 18.55 -11.25
C ASN A 36 -27.45 17.05 -11.42
N SER A 37 -27.63 16.26 -10.35
CA SER A 37 -27.93 14.82 -10.43
C SER A 37 -29.35 14.48 -10.91
N SER A 38 -30.22 15.48 -11.08
CA SER A 38 -31.64 15.30 -11.46
C SER A 38 -31.93 15.54 -12.95
N ILE A 39 -30.97 16.08 -13.69
CA ILE A 39 -31.17 16.52 -15.08
C ILE A 39 -31.34 15.30 -16.00
N ALA A 40 -30.52 14.26 -15.87
CA ALA A 40 -30.63 13.04 -16.69
C ALA A 40 -31.98 12.32 -16.47
N LEU A 41 -32.49 12.29 -15.23
CA LEU A 41 -33.78 11.70 -14.91
C LEU A 41 -34.94 12.54 -15.46
N ALA A 42 -34.83 13.87 -15.40
CA ALA A 42 -35.79 14.80 -15.99
C ALA A 42 -35.85 14.66 -17.53
N THR A 43 -34.69 14.47 -18.19
CA THR A 43 -34.61 14.25 -19.63
C THR A 43 -35.24 12.92 -20.04
N VAL A 44 -34.96 11.82 -19.32
CA VAL A 44 -35.57 10.51 -19.61
C VAL A 44 -37.09 10.52 -19.40
N LEU A 45 -37.57 11.19 -18.35
CA LEU A 45 -39.00 11.35 -18.09
C LEU A 45 -39.68 12.23 -19.16
N PHE A 46 -39.03 13.29 -19.63
CA PHE A 46 -39.53 14.14 -20.70
C PHE A 46 -39.71 13.36 -22.01
N PHE A 47 -38.73 12.54 -22.40
CA PHE A 47 -38.84 11.70 -23.60
C PHE A 47 -39.92 10.61 -23.46
N ASN A 48 -40.14 10.06 -22.25
CA ASN A 48 -41.21 9.10 -22.01
C ASN A 48 -42.60 9.73 -22.06
N VAL A 49 -42.79 10.95 -21.51
CA VAL A 49 -44.06 11.69 -21.61
C VAL A 49 -44.38 12.03 -23.08
N ILE A 50 -43.37 12.41 -23.87
CA ILE A 50 -43.55 12.62 -25.32
C ILE A 50 -43.92 11.32 -26.03
N LYS A 51 -43.32 10.19 -25.63
CA LYS A 51 -43.58 8.87 -26.23
C LYS A 51 -44.98 8.34 -25.91
N GLU A 52 -45.45 8.50 -24.67
CA GLU A 52 -46.81 8.11 -24.26
C GLU A 52 -47.88 8.96 -24.93
N ARG A 53 -47.69 10.29 -25.02
CA ARG A 53 -48.64 11.17 -25.70
C ARG A 53 -48.66 11.01 -27.22
N LYS A 54 -47.59 10.49 -27.83
CA LYS A 54 -47.57 10.13 -29.25
C LYS A 54 -48.49 8.93 -29.57
N ASN A 55 -48.77 8.08 -28.57
CA ASN A 55 -49.71 6.97 -28.71
C ASN A 55 -51.16 7.42 -28.49
N GLU A 56 -51.42 8.40 -27.61
CA GLU A 56 -52.76 8.99 -27.45
C GLU A 56 -53.19 9.87 -28.64
N LEU A 57 -52.24 10.49 -29.34
CA LEU A 57 -52.51 11.31 -30.54
C LEU A 57 -52.81 10.50 -31.81
N LYS A 58 -52.67 9.17 -31.78
CA LYS A 58 -52.98 8.28 -32.92
C LYS A 58 -54.45 7.85 -33.02
N THR A 59 -55.27 8.10 -31.99
CA THR A 59 -56.68 7.64 -31.93
C THR A 59 -57.71 8.75 -32.07
N ARG A 60 -57.32 9.97 -32.48
CA ARG A 60 -58.25 11.04 -32.84
C ARG A 60 -57.84 11.69 -34.17
N GLU A 61 -58.23 11.05 -35.27
CA GLU A 61 -58.34 11.75 -36.55
C GLU A 61 -59.57 12.68 -36.50
N VAL A 62 -59.37 13.94 -36.16
CA VAL A 62 -60.25 15.03 -36.63
C VAL A 62 -59.41 16.28 -36.83
N VAL A 63 -59.20 16.60 -38.12
CA VAL A 63 -59.13 17.94 -38.74
C VAL A 63 -58.56 19.08 -37.88
N TRP A 64 -57.33 19.51 -38.16
CA TRP A 64 -56.99 20.92 -38.42
C TRP A 64 -55.53 21.12 -38.89
N PHE A 65 -55.40 21.81 -40.03
CA PHE A 65 -54.27 22.61 -40.54
C PHE A 65 -52.89 21.97 -40.80
N GLY A 66 -52.60 21.82 -42.10
CA GLY A 66 -51.34 22.20 -42.75
C GLY A 66 -50.07 22.05 -41.92
N TYR A 67 -49.66 20.81 -41.65
CA TYR A 67 -48.40 20.50 -40.96
C TYR A 67 -47.22 20.81 -41.88
N ASN A 68 -46.76 22.06 -41.82
CA ASN A 68 -45.74 22.59 -42.69
C ASN A 68 -44.40 21.90 -42.38
N LYS A 69 -43.98 20.93 -43.22
CA LYS A 69 -42.73 20.15 -43.04
C LYS A 69 -41.51 21.04 -42.74
N ARG A 70 -41.49 22.28 -43.25
CA ARG A 70 -40.47 23.30 -42.94
C ARG A 70 -40.42 23.69 -41.46
N LYS A 71 -41.55 23.82 -40.75
CA LYS A 71 -41.58 24.17 -39.32
C LYS A 71 -41.06 23.02 -38.44
N VAL A 72 -41.33 21.77 -38.81
CA VAL A 72 -40.78 20.58 -38.11
C VAL A 72 -39.28 20.46 -38.35
N LEU A 73 -38.82 20.73 -39.59
CA LEU A 73 -37.38 20.78 -39.89
C LEU A 73 -36.71 21.90 -39.08
N LEU A 74 -37.30 23.09 -39.06
CA LEU A 74 -36.80 24.24 -38.30
C LEU A 74 -36.74 23.93 -36.79
N PHE A 75 -37.76 23.27 -36.23
CA PHE A 75 -37.79 22.91 -34.82
C PHE A 75 -36.74 21.83 -34.47
N LYS A 76 -36.51 20.87 -35.36
CA LYS A 76 -35.42 19.89 -35.22
C LYS A 76 -34.05 20.56 -35.31
N SER A 77 -33.86 21.48 -36.25
CA SER A 77 -32.62 22.23 -36.39
C SER A 77 -32.35 23.11 -35.17
N VAL A 78 -33.38 23.79 -34.64
CA VAL A 78 -33.26 24.60 -33.42
C VAL A 78 -32.96 23.72 -32.20
N ALA A 79 -33.60 22.56 -32.06
CA ALA A 79 -33.32 21.64 -30.96
C ALA A 79 -31.90 21.04 -31.02
N VAL A 80 -31.38 20.75 -32.21
CA VAL A 80 -29.99 20.30 -32.40
C VAL A 80 -29.01 21.43 -32.07
N VAL A 81 -29.26 22.64 -32.54
CA VAL A 81 -28.44 23.81 -32.19
C VAL A 81 -28.48 24.08 -30.69
N PHE A 82 -29.63 23.94 -30.04
CA PHE A 82 -29.75 24.06 -28.59
C PHE A 82 -28.99 22.95 -27.86
N PHE A 83 -29.01 21.71 -28.36
CA PHE A 83 -28.22 20.61 -27.80
C PHE A 83 -26.71 20.85 -27.92
N PHE A 84 -26.24 21.42 -29.04
CA PHE A 84 -24.83 21.81 -29.22
C PHE A 84 -24.44 23.08 -28.42
N LEU A 85 -25.38 23.97 -28.11
CA LEU A 85 -25.12 25.15 -27.26
C LEU A 85 -25.06 24.81 -25.77
N PHE A 86 -25.69 23.71 -25.35
CA PHE A 86 -25.69 23.21 -23.97
C PHE A 86 -24.74 22.03 -23.72
N SER A 87 -23.99 21.58 -24.73
CA SER A 87 -22.88 20.66 -24.50
C SER A 87 -21.75 21.42 -23.83
N THR A 88 -21.78 21.47 -22.50
CA THR A 88 -20.63 21.91 -21.71
C THR A 88 -19.47 20.95 -22.01
N ASN A 89 -18.38 21.46 -22.58
CA ASN A 89 -17.15 20.69 -22.71
C ASN A 89 -16.68 20.34 -21.29
N VAL A 90 -16.86 19.08 -20.89
CA VAL A 90 -16.16 18.53 -19.73
C VAL A 90 -14.81 18.11 -20.26
N TRP A 91 -13.81 18.98 -20.09
CA TRP A 91 -12.43 18.64 -20.39
C TRP A 91 -12.00 17.66 -19.31
N ALA A 92 -11.61 16.45 -19.69
CA ALA A 92 -10.93 15.60 -18.74
C ALA A 92 -9.55 16.23 -18.44
N SER A 93 -9.11 16.03 -17.21
CA SER A 93 -7.80 16.45 -16.77
C SER A 93 -7.28 15.40 -15.81
N SER A 94 -5.97 15.43 -15.60
CA SER A 94 -5.29 14.53 -14.68
C SER A 94 -4.58 15.33 -13.61
N ILE A 95 -4.38 14.71 -12.46
CA ILE A 95 -3.53 15.24 -11.39
C ILE A 95 -2.22 14.48 -11.43
N LEU A 96 -1.11 15.17 -11.63
CA LEU A 96 0.23 14.61 -11.42
C LEU A 96 0.68 14.97 -10.01
N ILE A 97 0.97 13.97 -9.19
CA ILE A 97 1.68 14.14 -7.93
C ILE A 97 3.17 13.92 -8.22
N PRO A 98 3.98 14.99 -8.31
CA PRO A 98 5.41 14.85 -8.50
C PRO A 98 6.03 14.21 -7.26
N MET A 99 7.06 13.39 -7.47
CA MET A 99 7.76 12.69 -6.40
C MET A 99 9.28 12.90 -6.46
N ASP A 100 9.74 13.88 -7.25
CA ASP A 100 11.11 14.38 -7.24
C ASP A 100 11.40 15.21 -5.98
N ALA A 101 12.67 15.52 -5.75
CA ALA A 101 13.14 16.15 -4.51
C ALA A 101 12.67 17.60 -4.36
N ASP A 102 12.57 18.34 -5.47
CA ASP A 102 12.37 19.79 -5.44
C ASP A 102 10.88 20.18 -5.44
N SER A 103 10.02 19.33 -6.02
CA SER A 103 8.61 19.68 -6.25
C SER A 103 7.68 19.24 -5.12
N GLN A 104 8.00 18.14 -4.43
CA GLN A 104 7.09 17.52 -3.47
C GLN A 104 7.38 17.96 -2.03
N LYS A 105 6.36 18.50 -1.37
CA LYS A 105 6.42 18.94 0.03
C LYS A 105 6.23 17.81 1.04
N ASN A 106 5.49 16.77 0.66
CA ASN A 106 5.22 15.64 1.54
C ASN A 106 5.14 14.33 0.74
N HIS A 107 6.28 13.65 0.60
CA HIS A 107 6.34 12.38 -0.13
C HIS A 107 5.54 11.30 0.59
N LEU A 108 5.53 11.26 1.92
CA LEU A 108 4.87 10.18 2.66
C LEU A 108 3.34 10.25 2.53
N LYS A 109 2.73 11.43 2.73
CA LYS A 109 1.29 11.63 2.54
C LYS A 109 0.84 11.48 1.08
N ALA A 110 1.74 11.63 0.10
CA ALA A 110 1.43 11.36 -1.32
C ALA A 110 1.07 9.89 -1.58
N TYR A 111 1.70 8.93 -0.89
CA TYR A 111 1.28 7.52 -0.94
C TYR A 111 -0.10 7.34 -0.32
N GLY A 112 -0.40 8.07 0.75
CA GLY A 112 -1.72 8.14 1.38
C GLY A 112 -2.83 8.59 0.43
N ILE A 113 -2.61 9.71 -0.27
CA ILE A 113 -3.52 10.20 -1.32
C ILE A 113 -3.73 9.13 -2.40
N THR A 114 -2.64 8.52 -2.87
CA THR A 114 -2.68 7.49 -3.91
C THR A 114 -3.49 6.28 -3.44
N TYR A 115 -3.23 5.78 -2.24
CA TYR A 115 -3.98 4.69 -1.63
C TYR A 115 -5.47 5.05 -1.50
N TRP A 116 -5.79 6.25 -1.01
CA TRP A 116 -7.16 6.73 -0.85
C TRP A 116 -7.92 6.77 -2.19
N VAL A 117 -7.30 7.23 -3.27
CA VAL A 117 -7.88 7.17 -4.62
C VAL A 117 -8.18 5.72 -5.04
N LEU A 118 -7.27 4.79 -4.77
CA LEU A 118 -7.48 3.36 -5.05
C LEU A 118 -8.64 2.76 -4.23
N THR A 119 -8.87 3.20 -2.99
CA THR A 119 -10.04 2.75 -2.19
C THR A 119 -11.37 3.14 -2.84
N LYS A 120 -11.37 4.21 -3.66
CA LYS A 120 -12.53 4.68 -4.42
C LYS A 120 -12.68 3.99 -5.77
N GLN A 121 -11.93 2.91 -6.01
CA GLN A 121 -11.94 2.15 -7.27
C GLN A 121 -11.54 3.00 -8.49
N GLN A 122 -10.76 4.05 -8.25
CA GLN A 122 -10.18 4.88 -9.30
C GLN A 122 -8.76 4.41 -9.58
N LYS A 123 -8.46 4.14 -10.85
CA LYS A 123 -7.12 3.68 -11.26
C LYS A 123 -6.11 4.81 -11.15
N VAL A 124 -4.88 4.44 -10.83
CA VAL A 124 -3.73 5.34 -10.76
C VAL A 124 -2.63 4.78 -11.66
N GLN A 125 -1.84 5.65 -12.30
CA GLN A 125 -0.60 5.22 -12.95
C GLN A 125 0.59 5.64 -12.10
N TRP A 126 1.40 4.67 -11.68
CA TRP A 126 2.69 4.90 -11.07
C TRP A 126 3.75 5.02 -12.19
N LEU A 127 4.32 6.21 -12.32
CA LEU A 127 5.27 6.58 -13.37
C LEU A 127 6.70 6.29 -12.89
N LEU A 128 7.15 5.06 -13.10
CA LEU A 128 8.45 4.56 -12.64
C LEU A 128 9.61 5.28 -13.33
N ASN A 129 10.61 5.68 -12.54
CA ASN A 129 11.80 6.43 -12.98
C ASN A 129 11.46 7.79 -13.64
N TYR A 130 10.23 8.26 -13.52
CA TYR A 130 9.80 9.57 -13.97
C TYR A 130 9.55 10.46 -12.75
N ARG A 131 10.31 11.55 -12.65
CA ARG A 131 10.24 12.53 -11.54
C ARG A 131 10.12 11.84 -10.17
N GLY A 132 11.13 11.01 -9.88
CA GLY A 132 11.23 10.25 -8.64
C GLY A 132 10.14 9.21 -8.42
N GLY A 133 9.39 8.77 -9.42
CA GLY A 133 8.31 7.79 -9.26
C GLY A 133 6.95 8.44 -9.03
N SER A 134 6.59 9.41 -9.86
CA SER A 134 5.37 10.21 -9.72
C SER A 134 4.08 9.41 -9.89
N PHE A 135 2.96 9.92 -9.37
CA PHE A 135 1.64 9.31 -9.55
C PHE A 135 0.77 10.18 -10.47
N LEU A 136 0.15 9.57 -11.47
CA LEU A 136 -0.86 10.20 -12.29
C LEU A 136 -2.24 9.67 -11.88
N LEU A 137 -3.06 10.59 -11.36
CA LEU A 137 -4.39 10.34 -10.82
C LEU A 137 -5.45 10.96 -11.75
N PRO A 138 -6.68 10.44 -11.75
CA PRO A 138 -7.79 11.17 -12.35
C PRO A 138 -8.00 12.50 -11.63
N ASP A 139 -8.39 13.53 -12.35
CA ASP A 139 -8.75 14.77 -11.72
C ASP A 139 -10.11 14.72 -10.99
N GLY A 140 -10.19 15.44 -9.89
CA GLY A 140 -11.44 15.71 -9.18
C GLY A 140 -11.23 16.74 -8.08
N GLU A 141 -12.20 17.64 -7.89
CA GLU A 141 -12.15 18.70 -6.88
C GLU A 141 -11.84 18.15 -5.47
N ASN A 142 -12.44 17.01 -5.13
CA ASN A 142 -12.19 16.35 -3.85
C ASN A 142 -10.75 15.84 -3.72
N ILE A 143 -10.12 15.36 -4.81
CA ILE A 143 -8.73 14.88 -4.79
C ILE A 143 -7.78 16.07 -4.62
N ARG A 144 -8.01 17.16 -5.36
CA ARG A 144 -7.23 18.41 -5.20
C ARG A 144 -7.32 18.96 -3.78
N LYS A 145 -8.53 18.97 -3.19
CA LYS A 145 -8.75 19.40 -1.80
C LYS A 145 -8.00 18.53 -0.80
N GLU A 146 -8.06 17.20 -0.92
CA GLU A 146 -7.28 16.32 -0.05
C GLU A 146 -5.77 16.56 -0.20
N CYS A 147 -5.25 16.74 -1.41
CA CYS A 147 -3.84 17.07 -1.61
C CYS A 147 -3.47 18.36 -0.86
N GLN A 148 -4.30 19.41 -0.95
CA GLN A 148 -4.08 20.67 -0.23
C GLN A 148 -4.13 20.49 1.29
N ILE A 149 -5.15 19.79 1.81
CA ILE A 149 -5.33 19.54 3.24
C ILE A 149 -4.15 18.76 3.82
N ARG A 150 -3.64 17.77 3.09
CA ARG A 150 -2.54 16.90 3.52
C ARG A 150 -1.15 17.44 3.19
N GLY A 151 -1.06 18.63 2.60
CA GLY A 151 0.22 19.26 2.25
C GLY A 151 0.98 18.57 1.12
N VAL A 152 0.29 17.85 0.24
CA VAL A 152 0.86 17.16 -0.92
C VAL A 152 0.84 18.10 -2.13
N SER A 153 2.02 18.35 -2.72
CA SER A 153 2.12 19.11 -3.97
C SER A 153 1.52 18.32 -5.13
N PHE A 154 0.82 18.99 -6.03
CA PHE A 154 0.25 18.41 -7.23
C PHE A 154 0.16 19.41 -8.39
N GLU A 155 0.14 18.88 -9.61
CA GLU A 155 -0.01 19.62 -10.85
C GLU A 155 -1.29 19.16 -11.56
N VAL A 156 -1.99 20.09 -12.21
CA VAL A 156 -3.19 19.79 -13.00
C VAL A 156 -2.78 19.80 -14.47
N LEU A 157 -2.99 18.67 -15.14
CA LEU A 157 -2.61 18.48 -16.53
C LEU A 157 -3.85 18.37 -17.41
N SER A 158 -3.81 19.00 -18.58
CA SER A 158 -4.76 18.68 -19.65
C SER A 158 -4.53 17.24 -20.13
N ASP A 159 -5.53 16.66 -20.81
CA ASP A 159 -5.40 15.33 -21.42
C ASP A 159 -4.20 15.25 -22.37
N ASP A 160 -3.98 16.29 -23.20
CA ASP A 160 -2.84 16.33 -24.12
C ASP A 160 -1.48 16.33 -23.38
N GLN A 161 -1.39 17.04 -22.25
CA GLN A 161 -0.18 17.06 -21.42
C GLN A 161 0.07 15.69 -20.77
N ALA A 162 -0.97 15.10 -20.19
CA ALA A 162 -0.89 13.78 -19.57
C ALA A 162 -0.49 12.71 -20.61
N GLN A 163 -1.12 12.73 -21.79
CA GLN A 163 -0.80 11.80 -22.87
C GLN A 163 0.63 12.01 -23.38
N GLY A 164 1.09 13.26 -23.54
CA GLY A 164 2.46 13.55 -23.93
C GLY A 164 3.51 13.00 -22.95
N ILE A 165 3.23 13.05 -21.63
CA ILE A 165 4.08 12.42 -20.61
C ILE A 165 4.09 10.90 -20.77
N LEU A 166 2.92 10.28 -20.92
CA LEU A 166 2.80 8.83 -21.08
C LEU A 166 3.49 8.33 -22.36
N ASP A 167 3.37 9.08 -23.46
CA ASP A 167 4.04 8.77 -24.73
C ASP A 167 5.56 8.82 -24.57
N ALA A 168 6.08 9.86 -23.89
CA ALA A 168 7.51 9.97 -23.60
C ALA A 168 8.03 8.82 -22.72
N ILE A 169 7.30 8.46 -21.66
CA ILE A 169 7.60 7.31 -20.78
C ILE A 169 7.58 5.99 -21.57
N SER A 170 6.64 5.85 -22.50
CA SER A 170 6.48 4.62 -23.28
C SER A 170 7.65 4.38 -24.25
N SER A 171 8.39 5.43 -24.61
CA SER A 171 9.52 5.37 -25.54
C SER A 171 10.50 4.25 -25.16
N PRO A 172 10.90 3.38 -26.12
CA PRO A 172 11.92 2.35 -25.88
C PRO A 172 13.28 2.89 -25.46
N SER A 173 13.58 4.16 -25.78
CA SER A 173 14.86 4.80 -25.44
C SER A 173 14.94 5.35 -24.01
N GLN A 174 13.82 5.39 -23.28
CA GLN A 174 13.76 5.89 -21.90
C GLN A 174 13.66 4.73 -20.93
N ASN A 175 14.44 4.73 -19.84
CA ASN A 175 14.30 3.73 -18.78
C ASN A 175 13.14 4.08 -17.84
N GLN A 176 11.92 4.19 -18.38
CA GLN A 176 10.70 4.58 -17.67
C GLN A 176 9.54 3.66 -18.04
N GLU A 177 8.56 3.53 -17.15
CA GLU A 177 7.37 2.72 -17.36
C GLU A 177 6.19 3.28 -16.56
N ALA A 178 4.97 3.18 -17.11
CA ALA A 178 3.75 3.56 -16.42
C ALA A 178 3.02 2.29 -15.99
N VAL A 179 3.03 2.00 -14.68
CA VAL A 179 2.37 0.83 -14.10
C VAL A 179 0.99 1.22 -13.59
N ILE A 180 -0.05 0.50 -14.01
CA ILE A 180 -1.42 0.73 -13.56
C ILE A 180 -1.61 0.09 -12.18
N LEU A 181 -2.08 0.87 -11.22
CA LEU A 181 -2.56 0.43 -9.92
C LEU A 181 -4.09 0.40 -9.95
N GLU A 182 -4.69 -0.74 -9.58
CA GLU A 182 -6.14 -0.95 -9.77
C GLU A 182 -6.94 -1.02 -8.45
N LYS A 183 -6.34 -1.54 -7.39
CA LYS A 183 -7.03 -1.80 -6.12
C LYS A 183 -6.10 -1.55 -4.94
N ALA A 184 -6.63 -0.86 -3.93
CA ALA A 184 -5.93 -0.70 -2.64
C ALA A 184 -5.76 -2.09 -1.96
N PRO A 185 -4.52 -2.46 -1.58
CA PRO A 185 -4.25 -3.75 -0.96
C PRO A 185 -4.71 -3.76 0.49
N LYS A 186 -5.16 -4.92 0.97
CA LYS A 186 -5.44 -5.15 2.39
C LYS A 186 -4.15 -5.46 3.14
N ILE A 187 -3.91 -4.71 4.21
CA ILE A 187 -2.65 -4.70 4.95
C ILE A 187 -2.89 -5.31 6.34
N ALA A 188 -2.12 -6.36 6.65
CA ALA A 188 -2.00 -6.93 7.98
C ALA A 188 -0.67 -6.49 8.61
N VAL A 189 -0.72 -6.01 9.85
CA VAL A 189 0.46 -5.79 10.70
C VAL A 189 0.47 -6.85 11.77
N TYR A 190 1.49 -7.71 11.77
CA TYR A 190 1.66 -8.70 12.81
C TYR A 190 2.34 -8.07 14.02
N SER A 191 1.60 -7.95 15.12
CA SER A 191 2.06 -7.33 16.36
C SER A 191 1.26 -7.87 17.55
N PRO A 192 1.90 -8.09 18.72
CA PRO A 192 1.20 -8.47 19.94
C PRO A 192 0.20 -7.39 20.35
N LYS A 193 -0.84 -7.80 21.08
CA LYS A 193 -1.80 -6.88 21.69
C LYS A 193 -1.12 -6.18 22.89
N GLY A 194 -1.31 -4.87 23.01
CA GLY A 194 -0.80 -4.07 24.13
C GLY A 194 0.27 -3.05 23.72
N ASN A 195 0.76 -2.29 24.69
CA ASN A 195 1.77 -1.26 24.45
C ASN A 195 3.17 -1.88 24.58
N GLN A 196 3.92 -1.89 23.48
CA GLN A 196 5.35 -2.22 23.49
C GLN A 196 6.18 -1.00 23.93
N PRO A 197 7.35 -1.20 24.56
CA PRO A 197 8.23 -0.11 24.98
C PRO A 197 9.12 0.43 23.84
N TRP A 198 8.85 0.03 22.60
CA TRP A 198 9.48 0.49 21.36
C TRP A 198 8.42 0.79 20.32
N ASP A 199 8.81 1.51 19.28
CA ASP A 199 7.92 1.87 18.18
C ASP A 199 7.94 0.87 17.04
N ASP A 200 7.05 1.07 16.07
CA ASP A 200 7.05 0.33 14.81
C ASP A 200 7.00 1.36 13.68
N ALA A 201 8.15 1.57 13.03
CA ALA A 201 8.32 2.49 11.92
C ALA A 201 7.24 2.30 10.82
N VAL A 202 6.82 1.07 10.55
CA VAL A 202 5.79 0.82 9.54
C VAL A 202 4.43 1.31 10.02
N THR A 203 4.02 1.00 11.25
CA THR A 203 2.75 1.53 11.77
C THR A 203 2.76 3.05 11.86
N MET A 204 3.91 3.65 12.19
CA MET A 204 4.10 5.10 12.23
C MET A 204 3.85 5.72 10.86
N VAL A 205 4.50 5.22 9.81
CA VAL A 205 4.36 5.79 8.47
C VAL A 205 3.01 5.49 7.85
N LEU A 206 2.41 4.32 8.10
CA LEU A 206 1.05 4.02 7.67
C LEU A 206 0.04 4.97 8.32
N THR A 207 0.18 5.22 9.62
CA THR A 207 -0.66 6.17 10.36
C THR A 207 -0.48 7.59 9.84
N TYR A 208 0.78 8.03 9.64
CA TYR A 208 1.12 9.34 9.09
C TYR A 208 0.56 9.58 7.70
N ALA A 209 0.64 8.56 6.83
CA ALA A 209 0.09 8.59 5.49
C ALA A 209 -1.42 8.32 5.44
N GLU A 210 -2.07 8.07 6.59
CA GLU A 210 -3.49 7.72 6.71
C GLU A 210 -3.88 6.47 5.88
N ILE A 211 -2.98 5.47 5.84
CA ILE A 211 -3.23 4.18 5.20
C ILE A 211 -3.71 3.19 6.28
N PRO A 212 -4.95 2.67 6.18
CA PRO A 212 -5.50 1.74 7.16
C PRO A 212 -4.84 0.37 7.08
N TYR A 213 -4.69 -0.26 8.23
CA TYR A 213 -4.20 -1.62 8.39
C TYR A 213 -4.99 -2.33 9.50
N GLU A 214 -4.93 -3.66 9.51
CA GLU A 214 -5.48 -4.48 10.59
C GLU A 214 -4.32 -5.13 11.36
N THR A 215 -4.37 -5.05 12.69
CA THR A 215 -3.40 -5.76 13.54
C THR A 215 -3.87 -7.19 13.73
N ILE A 216 -2.96 -8.13 13.49
CA ILE A 216 -3.15 -9.56 13.71
C ILE A 216 -1.99 -10.10 14.56
N TYR A 217 -2.16 -11.27 15.17
CA TYR A 217 -1.06 -11.92 15.90
C TYR A 217 -1.11 -13.45 15.76
N ASP A 218 -0.45 -14.17 16.66
CA ASP A 218 -0.28 -15.63 16.63
C ASP A 218 -1.58 -16.40 16.37
N GLU A 219 -2.62 -16.12 17.15
CA GLU A 219 -3.93 -16.79 17.05
C GLU A 219 -4.52 -16.65 15.64
N ASP A 220 -4.49 -15.43 15.09
CA ASP A 220 -5.05 -15.12 13.77
C ASP A 220 -4.28 -15.82 12.63
N VAL A 221 -2.95 -15.88 12.76
CA VAL A 221 -2.08 -16.53 11.76
C VAL A 221 -2.28 -18.04 11.78
N LEU A 222 -2.37 -18.64 12.97
CA LEU A 222 -2.59 -20.08 13.13
C LEU A 222 -3.98 -20.50 12.60
N GLU A 223 -4.98 -19.63 12.72
CA GLU A 223 -6.34 -19.77 12.18
C GLU A 223 -6.46 -19.45 10.67
N ASP A 224 -5.35 -19.33 9.94
CA ASP A 224 -5.29 -19.07 8.50
C ASP A 224 -5.91 -17.74 8.03
N LYS A 225 -6.08 -16.75 8.93
CA LYS A 225 -6.69 -15.45 8.57
C LYS A 225 -5.85 -14.62 7.60
N LEU A 226 -4.56 -14.93 7.42
CA LEU A 226 -3.67 -14.28 6.46
C LEU A 226 -4.22 -14.28 5.03
N VAL A 227 -5.05 -15.26 4.66
CA VAL A 227 -5.70 -15.32 3.32
C VAL A 227 -6.57 -14.09 3.01
N LEU A 228 -6.98 -13.33 4.02
CA LEU A 228 -7.79 -12.13 3.86
C LEU A 228 -6.96 -10.91 3.45
N PHE A 229 -5.64 -10.99 3.48
CA PHE A 229 -4.71 -9.88 3.31
C PHE A 229 -3.82 -10.05 2.07
N ASP A 230 -3.58 -8.95 1.38
CA ASP A 230 -2.67 -8.90 0.22
C ASP A 230 -1.21 -8.70 0.66
N TRP A 231 -1.02 -8.13 1.86
CA TRP A 231 0.28 -7.72 2.39
C TRP A 231 0.39 -7.95 3.90
N LEU A 232 1.54 -8.47 4.35
CA LEU A 232 1.86 -8.74 5.75
C LEU A 232 3.14 -8.01 6.18
N HIS A 233 3.07 -7.22 7.26
CA HIS A 233 4.24 -6.68 7.95
C HIS A 233 4.65 -7.52 9.14
N LEU A 234 5.97 -7.71 9.32
CA LEU A 234 6.60 -8.19 10.55
C LEU A 234 7.65 -7.16 11.06
N HIS A 235 7.57 -6.74 12.31
CA HIS A 235 8.56 -5.85 12.96
C HIS A 235 8.93 -6.38 14.35
N HIS A 236 10.22 -6.44 14.69
CA HIS A 236 10.72 -6.81 16.03
C HIS A 236 10.41 -8.22 16.53
N GLU A 237 9.82 -9.04 15.68
CA GLU A 237 9.35 -10.35 16.10
C GLU A 237 10.49 -11.36 16.20
N ASP A 238 10.36 -12.19 17.21
CA ASP A 238 11.25 -13.32 17.46
C ASP A 238 10.52 -14.64 17.19
N PHE A 239 10.75 -15.20 16.00
CA PHE A 239 10.21 -16.51 15.65
C PHE A 239 11.00 -17.70 16.24
N THR A 240 12.08 -17.44 16.99
CA THR A 240 12.93 -18.48 17.59
C THR A 240 12.48 -18.90 19.00
N GLY A 241 11.63 -18.11 19.64
CA GLY A 241 11.19 -18.34 21.03
C GLY A 241 12.20 -17.90 22.10
N GLN A 242 13.21 -17.09 21.73
CA GLN A 242 14.24 -16.56 22.64
C GLN A 242 13.90 -15.16 23.20
N TYR A 243 12.61 -14.80 23.19
CA TYR A 243 12.05 -13.57 23.76
C TYR A 243 12.80 -12.31 23.32
N GLY A 244 13.04 -12.19 22.01
CA GLY A 244 13.68 -11.02 21.42
C GLY A 244 15.16 -10.87 21.80
N LYS A 245 15.82 -11.93 22.32
CA LYS A 245 17.20 -11.87 22.84
C LYS A 245 17.42 -10.75 23.87
N PHE A 246 16.37 -10.32 24.57
CA PHE A 246 16.45 -9.26 25.57
C PHE A 246 17.01 -9.73 26.92
N TYR A 247 17.29 -11.03 27.09
CA TYR A 247 17.73 -11.63 28.34
C TYR A 247 18.95 -10.93 28.96
N GLY A 248 19.96 -10.59 28.16
CA GLY A 248 21.19 -9.97 28.67
C GLY A 248 20.96 -8.64 29.39
N ALA A 249 20.21 -7.74 28.77
CA ALA A 249 19.99 -6.38 29.26
C ALA A 249 18.74 -6.26 30.16
N TYR A 250 17.72 -7.11 29.97
CA TYR A 250 16.38 -6.88 30.51
C TYR A 250 15.76 -8.06 31.25
N ARG A 251 16.47 -9.16 31.53
CA ARG A 251 15.91 -10.33 32.25
C ARG A 251 15.22 -10.02 33.59
N ALA A 252 15.60 -8.93 34.24
CA ALA A 252 15.02 -8.48 35.51
C ALA A 252 14.01 -7.32 35.35
N ALA A 253 13.78 -6.84 34.13
CA ALA A 253 12.86 -5.76 33.86
C ALA A 253 11.40 -6.27 33.99
N PRO A 254 10.50 -5.53 34.67
CA PRO A 254 9.12 -5.97 34.86
C PRO A 254 8.37 -6.28 33.56
N TRP A 255 8.57 -5.46 32.52
CA TRP A 255 7.95 -5.66 31.22
C TRP A 255 8.41 -6.95 30.54
N TYR A 256 9.70 -7.31 30.68
CA TYR A 256 10.24 -8.53 30.07
C TYR A 256 9.71 -9.78 30.77
N ILE A 257 9.67 -9.76 32.10
CA ILE A 257 9.09 -10.86 32.90
C ILE A 257 7.62 -11.06 32.53
N GLN A 258 6.85 -9.98 32.42
CA GLN A 258 5.45 -10.05 32.03
C GLN A 258 5.27 -10.58 30.61
N GLN A 259 6.01 -10.05 29.63
CA GLN A 259 5.93 -10.52 28.24
C GLN A 259 6.26 -12.01 28.11
N LYS A 260 7.27 -12.49 28.84
CA LYS A 260 7.59 -13.92 28.89
C LYS A 260 6.41 -14.75 29.40
N GLN A 261 5.82 -14.35 30.53
CA GLN A 261 4.66 -15.04 31.11
C GLN A 261 3.45 -15.03 30.17
N ASP A 262 3.17 -13.90 29.53
CA ASP A 262 2.06 -13.76 28.59
C ASP A 262 2.25 -14.64 27.34
N ALA A 263 3.48 -14.73 26.83
CA ALA A 263 3.83 -15.59 25.70
C ALA A 263 3.71 -17.09 26.06
N GLU A 264 4.21 -17.49 27.23
CA GLU A 264 4.06 -18.87 27.73
C GLU A 264 2.58 -19.26 27.91
N ALA A 265 1.78 -18.37 28.51
CA ALA A 265 0.34 -18.58 28.69
C ALA A 265 -0.41 -18.65 27.34
N LEU A 266 -0.01 -17.84 26.36
CA LEU A 266 -0.59 -17.87 25.02
C LEU A 266 -0.24 -19.18 24.29
N ALA A 267 1.02 -19.62 24.36
CA ALA A 267 1.44 -20.89 23.78
C ALA A 267 0.65 -22.07 24.36
N GLU A 268 0.49 -22.12 25.69
CA GLU A 268 -0.32 -23.14 26.37
C GLU A 268 -1.78 -23.09 25.91
N LYS A 269 -2.38 -21.90 25.87
CA LYS A 269 -3.76 -21.70 25.38
C LYS A 269 -3.96 -22.20 23.95
N LEU A 270 -2.95 -22.03 23.10
CA LEU A 270 -2.95 -22.47 21.70
C LEU A 270 -2.59 -23.95 21.52
N GLY A 271 -2.30 -24.67 22.62
CA GLY A 271 -2.01 -26.10 22.61
C GLY A 271 -0.55 -26.45 22.31
N TYR A 272 0.37 -25.50 22.47
CA TYR A 272 1.81 -25.73 22.31
C TYR A 272 2.49 -25.84 23.68
N PRO A 273 3.41 -26.80 23.86
CA PRO A 273 4.13 -26.96 25.13
C PRO A 273 5.18 -25.87 25.37
N LYS A 274 5.64 -25.19 24.31
CA LYS A 274 6.67 -24.15 24.36
C LYS A 274 6.38 -23.03 23.37
N VAL A 275 6.84 -21.83 23.70
CA VAL A 275 6.80 -20.65 22.81
C VAL A 275 7.61 -20.87 21.53
N SER A 276 8.76 -21.54 21.61
CA SER A 276 9.58 -21.87 20.43
C SER A 276 8.84 -22.76 19.42
N GLU A 277 7.99 -23.68 19.88
CA GLU A 277 7.16 -24.52 19.02
C GLU A 277 5.98 -23.77 18.40
N GLU A 278 5.31 -22.92 19.19
CA GLU A 278 4.23 -22.03 18.75
C GLU A 278 4.73 -21.07 17.67
N LYS A 279 5.82 -20.34 17.94
CA LYS A 279 6.43 -19.41 16.99
C LYS A 279 6.94 -20.09 15.72
N ARG A 280 7.46 -21.31 15.81
CA ARG A 280 7.77 -22.13 14.64
C ARG A 280 6.52 -22.41 13.81
N ALA A 281 5.40 -22.79 14.43
CA ALA A 281 4.14 -23.03 13.72
C ALA A 281 3.61 -21.77 13.02
N VAL A 282 3.70 -20.61 13.68
CA VAL A 282 3.37 -19.30 13.09
C VAL A 282 4.28 -18.99 11.89
N ALA A 283 5.60 -19.15 12.03
CA ALA A 283 6.54 -18.92 10.94
C ALA A 283 6.24 -19.82 9.72
N LEU A 284 5.85 -21.07 9.95
CA LEU A 284 5.44 -22.00 8.89
C LEU A 284 4.13 -21.58 8.19
N LYS A 285 3.16 -21.03 8.93
CA LYS A 285 1.92 -20.46 8.36
C LYS A 285 2.21 -19.22 7.51
N ILE A 286 3.04 -18.31 7.99
CA ILE A 286 3.50 -17.13 7.23
C ILE A 286 4.26 -17.57 5.96
N ARG A 287 5.15 -18.56 6.08
CA ARG A 287 5.85 -19.15 4.92
C ARG A 287 4.86 -19.65 3.87
N ASN A 288 3.83 -20.38 4.29
CA ASN A 288 2.81 -20.91 3.39
C ASN A 288 1.98 -19.79 2.75
N TYR A 289 1.66 -18.73 3.49
CA TYR A 289 1.01 -17.52 2.96
C TYR A 289 1.82 -16.91 1.81
N VAL A 290 3.12 -16.70 2.00
CA VAL A 290 4.00 -16.15 0.95
C VAL A 290 4.08 -17.11 -0.23
N ILE A 291 4.34 -18.41 0.00
CA ILE A 291 4.38 -19.43 -1.07
C ILE A 291 3.07 -19.43 -1.88
N GLY A 292 1.93 -19.21 -1.21
CA GLY A 292 0.59 -19.16 -1.80
C GLY A 292 0.33 -17.94 -2.69
N GLY A 293 1.15 -16.88 -2.60
CA GLY A 293 0.98 -15.65 -3.39
C GLY A 293 0.96 -14.37 -2.57
N GLY A 294 1.01 -14.46 -1.23
CA GLY A 294 1.07 -13.30 -0.35
C GLY A 294 2.37 -12.51 -0.49
N PHE A 295 2.35 -11.25 -0.05
CA PHE A 295 3.55 -10.43 0.05
C PHE A 295 3.90 -10.17 1.51
N MET A 296 5.15 -10.48 1.89
CA MET A 296 5.67 -10.23 3.23
C MET A 296 6.75 -9.15 3.21
N PHE A 297 6.61 -8.17 4.10
CA PHE A 297 7.63 -7.15 4.36
C PHE A 297 8.09 -7.26 5.82
N ALA A 298 9.37 -7.55 6.04
CA ALA A 298 9.92 -7.69 7.38
C ALA A 298 11.04 -6.68 7.65
N MET A 299 11.09 -6.17 8.89
CA MET A 299 12.10 -5.22 9.35
C MET A 299 12.74 -5.65 10.66
N CYS A 300 13.94 -5.12 10.91
CA CYS A 300 14.70 -5.36 12.13
C CYS A 300 14.87 -6.88 12.39
N SER A 301 14.72 -7.36 13.63
CA SER A 301 14.96 -8.76 14.02
C SER A 301 14.05 -9.78 13.36
N ALA A 302 12.85 -9.39 12.89
CA ALA A 302 11.95 -10.29 12.18
C ALA A 302 12.60 -10.86 10.89
N THR A 303 13.56 -10.15 10.30
CA THR A 303 14.27 -10.60 9.11
C THR A 303 15.21 -11.79 9.38
N ASP A 304 15.91 -11.77 10.51
CA ASP A 304 16.87 -12.80 10.94
C ASP A 304 16.12 -13.98 11.57
N SER A 305 15.28 -13.68 12.58
CA SER A 305 14.56 -14.67 13.38
C SER A 305 13.64 -15.57 12.54
N PHE A 306 13.01 -15.01 11.50
CA PHE A 306 12.13 -15.76 10.61
C PHE A 306 12.88 -16.85 9.84
N ASP A 307 14.00 -16.49 9.20
CA ASP A 307 14.81 -17.46 8.46
C ASP A 307 15.48 -18.49 9.38
N ILE A 308 15.86 -18.09 10.61
CA ILE A 308 16.32 -19.02 11.65
C ILE A 308 15.23 -20.03 11.98
N ALA A 309 14.00 -19.58 12.26
CA ALA A 309 12.88 -20.47 12.59
C ALA A 309 12.59 -21.47 11.47
N LEU A 310 12.69 -21.04 10.20
CA LEU A 310 12.54 -21.93 9.05
C LEU A 310 13.69 -22.94 8.94
N ALA A 311 14.93 -22.53 9.18
CA ALA A 311 16.09 -23.41 9.13
C ALA A 311 16.09 -24.44 10.27
N ALA A 312 15.60 -24.05 11.45
CA ALA A 312 15.49 -24.86 12.66
C ALA A 312 14.19 -25.66 12.75
N ASP A 313 13.39 -25.73 11.66
CA ASP A 313 12.14 -26.48 11.67
C ASP A 313 12.37 -27.97 11.96
N GLY A 314 11.96 -28.39 13.17
CA GLY A 314 12.17 -29.73 13.73
C GLY A 314 13.41 -29.88 14.61
N VAL A 315 14.12 -28.80 14.93
CA VAL A 315 15.35 -28.77 15.75
C VAL A 315 15.15 -27.80 16.91
N ASP A 316 15.46 -28.22 18.13
CA ASP A 316 15.37 -27.33 19.29
C ASP A 316 16.63 -26.46 19.43
N ILE A 317 16.49 -25.17 19.16
CA ILE A 317 17.59 -24.19 19.27
C ILE A 317 17.46 -23.31 20.52
N CYS A 318 16.40 -23.48 21.30
CA CYS A 318 16.11 -22.65 22.46
C CYS A 318 16.94 -23.15 23.64
N GLU A 319 17.75 -22.27 24.23
CA GLU A 319 18.67 -22.64 25.31
C GLU A 319 17.94 -22.57 26.68
N PRO A 320 18.39 -23.33 27.71
CA PRO A 320 17.64 -23.54 28.96
C PRO A 320 17.22 -22.29 29.74
N MET A 321 17.89 -21.16 29.55
CA MET A 321 17.49 -19.91 30.23
C MET A 321 16.18 -19.32 29.69
N PHE A 322 15.74 -19.76 28.50
CA PHE A 322 14.52 -19.30 27.85
C PHE A 322 13.31 -20.18 28.19
N ASP A 323 13.42 -21.51 28.13
CA ASP A 323 12.30 -22.46 28.31
C ASP A 323 12.57 -23.61 29.30
N ASN A 324 13.70 -23.57 30.02
CA ASN A 324 14.06 -24.46 31.14
C ASN A 324 14.38 -25.92 30.78
N ASP A 325 14.62 -26.25 29.51
CA ASP A 325 15.08 -27.58 29.10
C ASP A 325 16.26 -27.50 28.10
N PRO A 326 16.98 -28.61 27.84
CA PRO A 326 18.18 -28.56 27.01
C PRO A 326 17.83 -28.45 25.53
N SER A 327 18.51 -27.53 24.85
CA SER A 327 18.56 -27.45 23.39
C SER A 327 19.11 -28.75 22.77
N ASP A 328 18.84 -28.94 21.48
CA ASP A 328 19.32 -30.10 20.74
C ASP A 328 20.86 -30.12 20.65
N ALA A 329 21.48 -31.25 20.99
CA ALA A 329 22.93 -31.39 20.84
C ALA A 329 23.37 -31.10 19.40
N ASN A 330 24.31 -30.16 19.25
CA ASN A 330 24.86 -29.73 17.97
C ASN A 330 23.80 -29.24 16.94
N TYR A 331 22.77 -28.51 17.40
CA TYR A 331 21.70 -27.98 16.54
C TYR A 331 22.20 -27.19 15.31
N GLN A 332 23.34 -26.52 15.40
CA GLN A 332 23.94 -25.78 14.28
C GLN A 332 24.16 -26.67 13.03
N SER A 333 24.56 -27.93 13.24
CA SER A 333 24.78 -28.89 12.15
C SER A 333 23.49 -29.46 11.57
N LYS A 334 22.36 -29.30 12.28
CA LYS A 334 21.04 -29.81 11.91
C LYS A 334 20.21 -28.78 11.14
N LEU A 335 20.66 -27.53 11.06
CA LEU A 335 19.94 -26.46 10.35
C LEU A 335 19.81 -26.75 8.85
N ASN A 336 18.61 -26.52 8.30
CA ASN A 336 18.33 -26.73 6.89
C ASN A 336 18.10 -25.40 6.16
N PHE A 337 19.16 -24.85 5.59
CA PHE A 337 19.11 -23.58 4.85
C PHE A 337 18.29 -23.64 3.54
N ASN A 338 17.88 -24.82 3.05
CA ASN A 338 16.98 -24.88 1.89
C ASN A 338 15.57 -24.37 2.23
N LYS A 339 15.17 -24.43 3.52
CA LYS A 339 13.86 -23.99 4.00
C LYS A 339 13.73 -22.46 4.06
N THR A 340 14.84 -21.74 4.25
CA THR A 340 14.85 -20.27 4.40
C THR A 340 14.49 -19.51 3.12
N PHE A 341 14.20 -18.23 3.27
CA PHE A 341 13.88 -17.30 2.18
C PHE A 341 15.12 -16.59 1.68
N ALA A 342 15.82 -15.89 2.57
CA ALA A 342 16.83 -14.92 2.21
C ALA A 342 18.27 -15.44 2.44
N PHE A 343 18.50 -16.18 3.52
CA PHE A 343 19.83 -16.41 4.04
C PHE A 343 20.26 -17.88 4.05
N THR A 344 21.56 -18.13 3.99
CA THR A 344 22.18 -19.46 4.06
C THR A 344 23.50 -19.41 4.82
N ASN A 345 23.95 -20.56 5.32
CA ASN A 345 25.29 -20.72 5.95
C ASN A 345 25.55 -19.77 7.13
N PHE A 346 24.50 -19.38 7.86
CA PHE A 346 24.64 -18.56 9.05
C PHE A 346 24.90 -19.41 10.29
N THR A 347 25.61 -18.83 11.26
CA THR A 347 25.87 -19.42 12.57
C THR A 347 25.00 -18.74 13.60
N LEU A 348 24.30 -19.51 14.43
CA LEU A 348 23.48 -18.98 15.52
C LEU A 348 24.35 -18.44 16.67
N GLU A 349 23.94 -17.30 17.23
CA GLU A 349 24.53 -16.74 18.44
C GLU A 349 23.96 -17.48 19.66
N ARG A 350 24.83 -18.17 20.41
CA ARG A 350 24.44 -19.04 21.52
C ARG A 350 24.46 -18.34 22.86
N ASN A 351 25.20 -17.25 22.98
CA ASN A 351 25.31 -16.52 24.23
C ASN A 351 24.00 -15.75 24.47
N PRO A 352 23.22 -16.07 25.52
CA PRO A 352 21.96 -15.37 25.81
C PRO A 352 22.17 -13.93 26.28
N MET A 353 23.41 -13.54 26.56
CA MET A 353 23.77 -12.16 26.91
C MET A 353 24.03 -11.28 25.69
N GLN A 354 24.11 -11.87 24.48
CA GLN A 354 24.23 -11.13 23.23
C GLN A 354 22.86 -10.84 22.64
N TYR A 355 22.74 -9.67 22.01
CA TYR A 355 21.46 -9.17 21.51
C TYR A 355 21.13 -9.70 20.11
N GLU A 356 22.15 -10.01 19.31
CA GLU A 356 22.03 -10.56 17.97
C GLU A 356 21.62 -12.05 17.99
N PHE A 357 20.91 -12.48 16.93
CA PHE A 357 20.44 -13.86 16.79
C PHE A 357 21.43 -14.74 16.04
N SER A 358 22.10 -14.20 15.02
CA SER A 358 23.00 -14.98 14.17
C SER A 358 24.07 -14.13 13.51
N SER A 359 24.96 -14.82 12.79
CA SER A 359 25.94 -14.20 11.91
C SER A 359 25.31 -13.56 10.65
N ILE A 360 23.99 -13.52 10.48
CA ILE A 360 23.35 -12.73 9.41
C ILE A 360 23.58 -11.25 9.68
N ASP A 361 23.41 -10.83 10.94
CA ASP A 361 23.52 -9.43 11.31
C ASP A 361 24.97 -8.91 11.25
N MET A 362 25.08 -7.66 10.85
CA MET A 362 26.32 -6.90 10.76
C MET A 362 26.52 -5.94 11.95
N THR A 363 25.51 -5.72 12.81
CA THR A 363 25.58 -4.74 13.92
C THR A 363 26.88 -4.80 14.70
N SER A 364 27.31 -5.99 15.14
CA SER A 364 28.55 -6.20 15.92
C SER A 364 29.83 -6.33 15.08
N LYS A 365 29.68 -6.55 13.77
CA LYS A 365 30.80 -6.69 12.80
C LYS A 365 31.17 -5.38 12.13
N ARG A 366 30.26 -4.41 12.17
CA ARG A 366 30.46 -3.04 11.76
C ARG A 366 31.64 -2.46 12.54
N GLY A 367 32.61 -1.91 11.83
CA GLY A 367 33.63 -1.07 12.47
C GLY A 367 32.99 0.17 13.10
N ASN A 368 33.81 1.03 13.71
CA ASN A 368 33.37 2.34 14.20
C ASN A 368 33.03 3.28 13.04
N ILE A 369 31.90 3.04 12.37
CA ILE A 369 31.39 3.87 11.28
C ILE A 369 30.73 5.11 11.90
N PRO A 370 31.19 6.31 11.59
CA PRO A 370 30.51 7.53 12.03
C PRO A 370 29.09 7.59 11.46
N LYS A 371 28.11 7.98 12.29
CA LYS A 371 26.71 8.15 11.88
C LYS A 371 26.57 9.02 10.64
N GLU A 372 27.38 10.07 10.56
CA GLU A 372 27.39 11.07 9.48
C GLU A 372 27.90 10.50 8.15
N SER A 373 28.48 9.30 8.16
CA SER A 373 29.03 8.60 6.99
C SER A 373 28.32 7.27 6.71
N ASP A 374 27.37 6.85 7.55
CA ASP A 374 26.59 5.64 7.31
C ASP A 374 25.48 5.92 6.31
N TYR A 375 25.70 5.49 5.07
CA TYR A 375 24.70 5.56 4.00
C TYR A 375 24.68 4.26 3.22
N PHE A 376 23.53 3.97 2.62
CA PHE A 376 23.40 2.93 1.62
C PHE A 376 22.82 3.49 0.34
N SER A 377 23.26 2.92 -0.77
CA SER A 377 22.81 3.30 -2.10
C SER A 377 21.76 2.31 -2.59
N LEU A 378 20.69 2.84 -3.18
CA LEU A 378 19.71 2.04 -3.92
C LEU A 378 20.28 1.62 -5.27
N MET A 379 19.96 0.40 -5.67
CA MET A 379 20.27 -0.11 -7.00
C MET A 379 19.36 0.52 -8.04
N ASP A 380 19.91 0.75 -9.24
CA ASP A 380 19.15 1.19 -10.41
C ASP A 380 18.69 -0.03 -11.22
N PHE A 381 17.43 -0.03 -11.64
CA PHE A 381 16.77 -1.15 -12.31
C PHE A 381 16.06 -0.67 -13.56
N SER A 382 15.90 -1.58 -14.52
CA SER A 382 15.14 -1.23 -15.71
C SER A 382 13.64 -1.22 -15.42
N ALA A 383 12.99 -0.06 -15.54
CA ALA A 383 11.54 0.06 -15.33
C ALA A 383 10.71 -0.83 -16.27
N LYS A 384 11.27 -1.12 -17.47
CA LYS A 384 10.59 -1.94 -18.49
C LYS A 384 10.81 -3.44 -18.29
N TRP A 385 12.01 -3.85 -17.90
CA TRP A 385 12.38 -5.26 -17.78
C TRP A 385 12.21 -5.80 -16.36
N ASP A 386 12.46 -4.95 -15.36
CA ASP A 386 12.47 -5.28 -13.93
C ASP A 386 11.53 -4.34 -13.14
N PRO A 387 10.22 -4.26 -13.49
CA PRO A 387 9.31 -3.28 -12.91
C PRO A 387 9.13 -3.45 -11.39
N VAL A 388 9.28 -4.67 -10.86
CA VAL A 388 9.14 -4.96 -9.42
C VAL A 388 10.26 -4.29 -8.61
N PRO A 389 11.55 -4.62 -8.81
CA PRO A 389 12.61 -3.93 -8.09
C PRO A 389 12.67 -2.43 -8.41
N THR A 390 12.28 -1.99 -9.61
CA THR A 390 12.15 -0.56 -9.91
C THR A 390 11.07 0.12 -9.04
N MET A 391 9.90 -0.48 -8.83
CA MET A 391 8.87 0.04 -7.91
C MET A 391 9.40 0.14 -6.48
N LEU A 392 10.07 -0.93 -6.02
CA LEU A 392 10.58 -1.03 -4.65
C LEU A 392 11.71 -0.01 -4.37
N CYS A 393 12.44 0.41 -5.40
CA CYS A 393 13.52 1.41 -5.31
C CYS A 393 13.10 2.84 -5.70
N GLN A 394 11.83 3.13 -6.02
CA GLN A 394 11.42 4.50 -6.35
C GLN A 394 11.70 5.45 -5.18
N ASN A 395 12.49 6.49 -5.43
CA ASN A 395 12.85 7.47 -4.42
C ASN A 395 13.26 8.80 -5.07
N HIS A 396 13.30 9.88 -4.27
CA HIS A 396 13.76 11.19 -4.73
C HIS A 396 15.29 11.34 -4.59
N THR A 397 15.94 10.37 -3.94
CA THR A 397 17.40 10.25 -3.82
C THR A 397 17.80 8.78 -3.90
N ALA A 398 18.93 8.48 -4.53
CA ALA A 398 19.50 7.13 -4.53
C ALA A 398 20.34 6.82 -3.28
N LEU A 399 20.69 7.84 -2.48
CA LEU A 399 21.51 7.70 -1.27
C LEU A 399 20.63 7.92 -0.04
N VAL A 400 20.52 6.89 0.80
CA VAL A 400 19.68 6.87 2.00
C VAL A 400 20.57 6.75 3.23
N LYS A 401 20.25 7.50 4.29
CA LYS A 401 20.96 7.42 5.57
C LYS A 401 20.80 6.03 6.15
N GLY A 402 21.89 5.48 6.67
CA GLY A 402 21.86 4.28 7.50
C GLY A 402 21.16 4.57 8.81
N PHE A 403 20.63 3.51 9.41
CA PHE A 403 19.98 3.51 10.72
C PHE A 403 20.12 2.11 11.33
N MET A 404 20.23 2.03 12.64
CA MET A 404 20.53 0.80 13.35
C MET A 404 19.23 0.11 13.82
N GLY A 405 19.37 -1.15 14.20
CA GLY A 405 18.31 -1.93 14.81
C GLY A 405 18.90 -3.18 15.46
N GLN A 406 18.04 -4.07 15.95
CA GLN A 406 18.50 -5.38 16.43
C GLN A 406 19.12 -6.23 15.33
N THR A 407 18.60 -6.11 14.10
CA THR A 407 19.29 -6.54 12.88
C THR A 407 19.50 -5.30 12.03
N THR A 408 20.71 -4.75 12.04
CA THR A 408 21.02 -3.46 11.40
C THR A 408 21.18 -3.62 9.88
N ALA A 409 21.89 -4.66 9.46
CA ALA A 409 22.18 -4.94 8.05
C ALA A 409 22.57 -6.41 7.89
N PHE A 410 22.60 -6.88 6.65
CA PHE A 410 22.83 -8.28 6.34
C PHE A 410 24.22 -8.51 5.74
N ASP A 411 24.92 -9.52 6.27
CA ASP A 411 26.19 -9.99 5.72
C ASP A 411 25.98 -10.51 4.30
N ARG A 412 26.64 -9.88 3.32
CA ARG A 412 26.48 -10.24 1.90
C ARG A 412 26.81 -11.68 1.60
N LYS A 413 27.67 -12.33 2.39
CA LYS A 413 28.03 -13.76 2.24
C LYS A 413 26.90 -14.70 2.65
N GLY A 414 26.03 -14.26 3.56
CA GLY A 414 24.87 -15.02 4.02
C GLY A 414 23.66 -14.90 3.09
N VAL A 415 23.57 -13.83 2.29
CA VAL A 415 22.46 -13.62 1.34
C VAL A 415 22.54 -14.64 0.19
N LYS A 416 21.43 -15.37 -0.04
CA LYS A 416 21.34 -16.35 -1.14
C LYS A 416 21.54 -15.68 -2.50
N PRO A 417 22.19 -16.36 -3.48
CA PRO A 417 22.38 -15.80 -4.83
C PRO A 417 21.07 -15.48 -5.58
N THR A 418 19.97 -16.14 -5.24
CA THR A 418 18.65 -15.92 -5.83
C THR A 418 17.92 -14.70 -5.25
N VAL A 419 18.49 -14.06 -4.24
CA VAL A 419 17.90 -12.92 -3.54
C VAL A 419 18.53 -11.66 -4.07
N LEU A 420 17.68 -10.73 -4.48
CA LEU A 420 18.10 -9.47 -5.06
C LEU A 420 18.44 -8.48 -3.96
N VAL A 421 19.61 -7.85 -4.05
CA VAL A 421 19.96 -6.71 -3.19
C VAL A 421 19.45 -5.44 -3.85
N LEU A 422 18.51 -4.77 -3.21
CA LEU A 422 17.89 -3.53 -3.64
C LEU A 422 18.64 -2.29 -3.12
N GLY A 423 19.29 -2.42 -1.96
CA GLY A 423 20.11 -1.36 -1.39
C GLY A 423 21.29 -1.92 -0.59
N GLU A 424 22.46 -1.31 -0.75
CA GLU A 424 23.69 -1.77 -0.11
C GLU A 424 24.53 -0.61 0.44
N ASN A 425 25.21 -0.86 1.57
CA ASN A 425 26.33 -0.03 1.99
C ASN A 425 27.60 -0.63 1.37
N LYS A 426 28.15 0.07 0.38
CA LYS A 426 29.34 -0.37 -0.37
C LYS A 426 30.61 -0.39 0.48
N ILE A 427 30.74 0.53 1.43
CA ILE A 427 31.94 0.68 2.26
C ILE A 427 32.13 -0.56 3.13
N ASN A 428 31.04 -1.07 3.70
CA ASN A 428 31.08 -2.21 4.62
C ASN A 428 30.67 -3.53 3.97
N SER A 429 30.35 -3.52 2.67
CA SER A 429 29.84 -4.69 1.94
C SER A 429 28.62 -5.32 2.63
N GLU A 430 27.63 -4.49 2.96
CA GLU A 430 26.42 -4.89 3.68
C GLU A 430 25.19 -4.73 2.79
N ALA A 431 24.32 -5.74 2.74
CA ALA A 431 22.98 -5.55 2.19
C ALA A 431 22.10 -4.87 3.24
N ARG A 432 21.33 -3.87 2.84
CA ARG A 432 20.41 -3.13 3.71
C ARG A 432 18.98 -3.42 3.36
N TYR A 433 18.70 -3.62 2.08
CA TYR A 433 17.36 -3.80 1.56
C TYR A 433 17.42 -4.90 0.49
N ILE A 434 16.67 -5.98 0.69
CA ILE A 434 16.73 -7.18 -0.16
C ILE A 434 15.32 -7.67 -0.49
N HIS A 435 15.18 -8.32 -1.63
CA HIS A 435 13.89 -8.79 -2.15
C HIS A 435 14.04 -10.14 -2.82
N GLY A 436 13.01 -10.97 -2.72
CA GLY A 436 12.98 -12.27 -3.39
C GLY A 436 11.58 -12.78 -3.68
N VAL A 437 11.54 -13.79 -4.54
CA VAL A 437 10.32 -14.54 -4.88
C VAL A 437 10.37 -15.88 -4.16
N LYS A 438 9.27 -16.28 -3.53
CA LYS A 438 9.11 -17.64 -2.97
C LYS A 438 7.76 -18.20 -3.38
N GLY A 439 7.77 -19.33 -4.08
CA GLY A 439 6.54 -19.89 -4.64
C GLY A 439 5.87 -18.91 -5.60
N LYS A 440 4.63 -18.50 -5.29
CA LYS A 440 3.85 -17.54 -6.08
C LYS A 440 3.90 -16.11 -5.53
N GLY A 441 4.45 -15.93 -4.34
CA GLY A 441 4.49 -14.64 -3.65
C GLY A 441 5.89 -14.08 -3.54
N PHE A 442 6.00 -13.02 -2.74
CA PHE A 442 7.17 -12.18 -2.65
C PHE A 442 7.54 -11.97 -1.18
N PHE A 443 8.80 -11.65 -0.94
CA PHE A 443 9.22 -11.09 0.34
C PHE A 443 10.23 -9.96 0.13
N THR A 444 10.23 -9.02 1.06
CA THR A 444 11.23 -7.94 1.11
C THR A 444 11.68 -7.77 2.56
N PHE A 445 13.00 -7.80 2.78
CA PHE A 445 13.61 -7.58 4.08
C PHE A 445 14.38 -6.25 4.08
N TYR A 446 14.17 -5.45 5.11
CA TYR A 446 14.80 -4.15 5.26
C TYR A 446 15.43 -4.02 6.65
N GLY A 447 16.76 -3.93 6.68
CA GLY A 447 17.55 -3.88 7.92
C GLY A 447 17.46 -2.52 8.60
N GLY A 448 17.64 -2.53 9.92
CA GLY A 448 17.47 -1.39 10.79
C GLY A 448 16.04 -1.26 11.32
N HIS A 449 15.86 -0.32 12.23
CA HIS A 449 14.62 -0.08 12.94
C HIS A 449 13.81 1.11 12.39
N ASP A 450 14.29 2.34 12.61
CA ASP A 450 13.61 3.58 12.23
C ASP A 450 14.51 4.38 11.26
N PRO A 451 14.05 4.67 10.03
CA PRO A 451 14.82 5.41 9.05
C PRO A 451 15.28 6.82 9.43
N GLU A 452 14.61 7.49 10.37
CA GLU A 452 14.96 8.85 10.81
C GLU A 452 15.48 8.91 12.25
N ASP A 453 15.55 7.76 12.93
CA ASP A 453 16.25 7.60 14.20
C ASP A 453 17.40 6.59 14.08
N TYR A 454 18.63 7.12 14.00
CA TYR A 454 19.82 6.32 13.75
C TYR A 454 20.06 5.21 14.79
N GLN A 455 19.75 5.46 16.06
CA GLN A 455 19.96 4.51 17.15
C GLN A 455 18.81 4.62 18.14
N HIS A 456 17.71 3.96 17.82
CA HIS A 456 16.55 3.88 18.70
C HIS A 456 16.74 2.80 19.77
N ARG A 457 16.64 3.17 21.04
CA ARG A 457 16.72 2.25 22.19
C ARG A 457 15.34 2.05 22.81
N VAL A 458 15.18 0.95 23.53
CA VAL A 458 13.96 0.68 24.29
C VAL A 458 13.69 1.83 25.26
N GLY A 459 12.51 2.45 25.15
CA GLY A 459 12.09 3.60 25.94
C GLY A 459 12.45 4.98 25.37
N ASP A 460 13.14 5.05 24.24
CA ASP A 460 13.35 6.32 23.53
C ASP A 460 12.00 6.85 22.98
N PRO A 461 11.85 8.18 22.85
CA PRO A 461 10.61 8.77 22.32
C PRO A 461 10.41 8.44 20.84
N LYS A 462 9.15 8.43 20.41
CA LYS A 462 8.80 8.17 19.01
C LYS A 462 9.33 9.26 18.08
N THR A 463 9.74 8.84 16.88
CA THR A 463 10.04 9.78 15.79
C THR A 463 8.79 10.54 15.38
N GLU A 464 8.90 11.87 15.37
CA GLU A 464 7.82 12.77 14.93
C GLU A 464 7.85 12.94 13.41
N LEU A 465 7.12 12.10 12.68
CA LEU A 465 7.12 12.09 11.20
C LEU A 465 6.69 13.41 10.54
N GLU A 466 5.98 14.30 11.24
CA GLU A 466 5.69 15.66 10.74
C GLU A 466 6.97 16.49 10.53
N LEU A 467 8.08 16.15 11.18
CA LEU A 467 9.39 16.76 10.96
C LEU A 467 10.17 16.12 9.80
N HIS A 468 9.72 14.98 9.29
CA HIS A 468 10.37 14.20 8.24
C HIS A 468 9.44 13.85 7.06
N PRO A 469 8.65 14.80 6.52
CA PRO A 469 7.62 14.53 5.50
C PRO A 469 8.20 14.02 4.16
N THR A 470 9.51 14.17 3.97
CA THR A 470 10.25 13.77 2.77
C THR A 470 11.29 12.68 3.06
N SER A 471 11.13 11.89 4.14
CA SER A 471 12.10 10.84 4.48
C SER A 471 12.24 9.80 3.36
N PRO A 472 13.46 9.60 2.80
CA PRO A 472 13.68 8.60 1.76
C PRO A 472 13.60 7.18 2.31
N GLY A 473 13.97 6.93 3.56
CA GLY A 473 13.94 5.58 4.11
C GLY A 473 12.53 5.11 4.48
N TYR A 474 11.69 5.99 5.00
CA TYR A 474 10.26 5.71 5.18
C TYR A 474 9.52 5.54 3.86
N ARG A 475 9.96 6.26 2.82
CA ARG A 475 9.43 6.09 1.47
C ARG A 475 9.64 4.67 0.92
N LEU A 476 10.76 4.01 1.24
CA LEU A 476 10.99 2.62 0.85
C LEU A 476 9.97 1.66 1.48
N ILE A 477 9.56 1.91 2.72
CA ILE A 477 8.48 1.13 3.36
C ILE A 477 7.18 1.29 2.55
N LEU A 478 6.81 2.53 2.21
CA LEU A 478 5.58 2.82 1.47
C LEU A 478 5.59 2.27 0.02
N ASN A 479 6.77 2.13 -0.61
CA ASN A 479 6.87 1.45 -1.91
C ASN A 479 6.36 0.01 -1.84
N ASN A 480 6.63 -0.70 -0.74
CA ASN A 480 6.17 -2.07 -0.53
C ASN A 480 4.65 -2.14 -0.36
N VAL A 481 4.02 -1.08 0.16
CA VAL A 481 2.57 -1.04 0.39
C VAL A 481 1.80 -0.98 -0.92
N LEU A 482 2.24 -0.18 -1.90
CA LEU A 482 1.52 -0.04 -3.17
C LEU A 482 1.86 -1.13 -4.19
N PHE A 483 2.95 -1.86 -4.00
CA PHE A 483 3.38 -2.91 -4.93
C PHE A 483 2.28 -3.96 -5.25
N PRO A 484 1.54 -4.53 -4.28
CA PRO A 484 0.46 -5.48 -4.57
C PRO A 484 -0.71 -4.89 -5.37
N ALA A 485 -0.85 -3.56 -5.41
CA ALA A 485 -1.88 -2.88 -6.20
C ALA A 485 -1.59 -2.91 -7.71
N ALA A 486 -0.33 -3.18 -8.09
CA ALA A 486 0.12 -3.16 -9.47
C ALA A 486 -0.49 -4.30 -10.29
N GLN A 487 -1.11 -3.92 -11.42
CA GLN A 487 -1.64 -4.90 -12.35
C GLN A 487 -0.50 -5.70 -12.98
N LYS A 488 -0.55 -7.04 -12.84
CA LYS A 488 0.39 -7.93 -13.53
C LYS A 488 0.15 -7.84 -15.04
N LYS A 489 1.07 -7.22 -15.79
CA LYS A 489 1.08 -7.31 -17.26
C LYS A 489 1.23 -8.79 -17.63
N LYS A 490 0.29 -9.35 -18.40
CA LYS A 490 0.47 -10.69 -19.00
C LYS A 490 1.65 -10.58 -19.97
N GLN A 491 2.77 -11.24 -19.67
CA GLN A 491 3.86 -11.35 -20.65
C GLN A 491 3.29 -12.07 -21.88
N LYS A 492 3.41 -11.43 -23.06
CA LYS A 492 3.14 -12.12 -24.31
C LYS A 492 4.27 -13.13 -24.50
N THR A 493 3.90 -14.41 -24.60
CA THR A 493 4.80 -15.49 -25.01
C THR A 493 4.94 -15.49 -26.52
#